data_AF-A0A9R1CWH9-F1
#
_entry.id   AF-A0A9R1CWH9-F1
#
_cell.length_a   1.000
_cell.length_b   1.000
_cell.length_c   1.000
_cell.angle_alpha   90.00
_cell.angle_beta   90.00
_cell.angle_gamma   90.00
#
_symmetry.space_group_name_H-M   'P 1'
#
loop_
_entity.id
_entity.type
_entity.pdbx_description
1 polymer ?
#
loop_
_entity_poly.entity_id
_entity_poly.type
_entity_poly.pdbx_seq_one_letter_code
_entity_poly.pdbx_strand_id
1 'polypeptide(L)'
;MHEQFDHDSHWVSKHVESGLFGINNPLFVSVFKFSLPWNILSIVYTILFWDSISVSFLYASVLALTWVNIAPYLIWFYDERVLPGFFNHLGELIPDEDIRDGIARKYNHFFAQHRISVATFWTIATVAIIYVSEPALQSQGMVGVGSVFLWTTYAYAVYVGAILSHGFVGPVTTILLVREVTNYELEIDPLHPDNLGGLSNVGYVSIRTTLLFSSASLILPLLFYFSSSGGVSEVIFVFAGVYILTTLICSSEYFVSGVRNWLQDGQQRERG
;
A
#
# COMPACT_ATOMS: atom_id res chain seq x y z
N MET A 1 5.22 -7.97 -30.24
CA MET A 1 5.30 -6.62 -29.64
C MET A 1 4.51 -6.73 -28.35
N HIS A 2 5.14 -6.52 -27.19
CA HIS A 2 4.37 -6.42 -25.95
C HIS A 2 3.76 -5.02 -25.92
N GLU A 3 2.43 -4.93 -26.01
CA GLU A 3 1.70 -3.68 -25.82
C GLU A 3 2.04 -3.09 -24.46
N GLN A 4 2.42 -1.81 -24.44
CA GLN A 4 2.73 -1.10 -23.22
C GLN A 4 1.40 -0.60 -22.63
N PHE A 5 0.77 -1.40 -21.77
CA PHE A 5 -0.44 -1.02 -21.03
C PHE A 5 -0.14 -0.04 -19.87
N ASP A 6 0.73 0.94 -20.10
CA ASP A 6 0.99 2.07 -19.20
C ASP A 6 0.40 3.34 -19.81
N HIS A 7 -0.87 3.57 -19.52
CA HIS A 7 -1.61 4.74 -20.00
C HIS A 7 -1.53 5.95 -19.07
N ASP A 8 -1.22 5.75 -17.79
CA ASP A 8 -1.23 6.79 -16.76
C ASP A 8 -0.38 6.31 -15.58
N SER A 9 0.84 6.85 -15.43
CA SER A 9 1.67 6.55 -14.27
C SER A 9 1.32 7.44 -13.08
N HIS A 10 1.24 6.84 -11.90
CA HIS A 10 1.03 7.52 -10.64
C HIS A 10 2.16 8.53 -10.39
N TRP A 11 1.84 9.65 -9.75
CA TRP A 11 2.79 10.75 -9.58
C TRP A 11 4.05 10.34 -8.78
N VAL A 12 3.91 9.45 -7.80
CA VAL A 12 5.06 8.88 -7.06
C VAL A 12 5.96 8.11 -8.02
N SER A 13 5.38 7.28 -8.89
CA SER A 13 6.11 6.48 -9.88
C SER A 13 6.88 7.38 -10.83
N LYS A 14 6.26 8.45 -11.36
CA LYS A 14 6.92 9.46 -12.20
C LYS A 14 8.14 10.10 -11.50
N HIS A 15 8.05 10.36 -10.20
CA HIS A 15 9.18 10.88 -9.43
C HIS A 15 10.27 9.82 -9.20
N VAL A 16 9.92 8.55 -9.06
CA VAL A 16 10.89 7.46 -8.95
C VAL A 16 11.61 7.23 -10.28
N GLU A 17 10.88 7.24 -11.40
CA GLU A 17 11.43 7.02 -12.74
C GLU A 17 12.34 8.15 -13.23
N SER A 18 12.06 9.40 -12.83
CA SER A 18 12.90 10.56 -13.21
C SER A 18 14.33 10.51 -12.66
N GLY A 19 14.66 9.53 -11.81
CA GLY A 19 16.01 9.34 -11.27
C GLY A 19 16.44 10.45 -10.31
N LEU A 20 17.60 10.30 -9.66
CA LEU A 20 18.17 11.35 -8.80
C LEU A 20 19.70 11.30 -8.85
N PHE A 21 20.36 12.42 -9.16
CA PHE A 21 21.84 12.52 -9.17
C PHE A 21 22.54 11.38 -9.96
N GLY A 22 21.95 10.94 -11.07
CA GLY A 22 22.47 9.81 -11.87
C GLY A 22 22.15 8.41 -11.31
N ILE A 23 21.43 8.31 -10.20
CA ILE A 23 20.90 7.06 -9.65
C ILE A 23 19.60 6.72 -10.38
N ASN A 24 19.58 5.55 -11.03
CA ASN A 24 18.42 5.03 -11.75
C ASN A 24 17.76 3.82 -11.05
N ASN A 25 18.30 3.40 -9.90
CA ASN A 25 17.70 2.30 -9.14
C ASN A 25 16.45 2.82 -8.39
N PRO A 26 15.25 2.29 -8.67
CA PRO A 26 13.98 2.80 -8.12
C PRO A 26 13.92 2.80 -6.58
N LEU A 27 14.54 1.82 -5.93
CA LEU A 27 14.59 1.73 -4.47
C LEU A 27 15.41 2.87 -3.88
N PHE A 28 16.62 3.10 -4.41
CA PHE A 28 17.47 4.19 -3.93
C PHE A 28 16.85 5.57 -4.23
N VAL A 29 16.28 5.77 -5.40
CA VAL A 29 15.58 7.03 -5.73
C VAL A 29 14.43 7.28 -4.77
N SER A 30 13.65 6.24 -4.44
CA SER A 30 12.57 6.30 -3.45
C SER A 30 13.10 6.76 -2.08
N VAL A 31 14.14 6.11 -1.58
CA VAL A 31 14.77 6.47 -0.29
C VAL A 31 15.27 7.91 -0.29
N PHE A 32 16.02 8.31 -1.31
CA PHE A 32 16.67 9.62 -1.34
C PHE A 32 15.68 10.77 -1.60
N LYS A 33 14.69 10.61 -2.48
CA LYS A 33 13.73 11.68 -2.78
C LYS A 33 12.68 11.84 -1.69
N PHE A 34 12.17 10.73 -1.17
CA PHE A 34 10.98 10.75 -0.32
C PHE A 34 11.30 10.64 1.17
N SER A 35 12.40 9.96 1.55
CA SER A 35 12.66 9.62 2.95
C SER A 35 13.89 10.28 3.55
N LEU A 36 14.78 10.87 2.74
CA LEU A 36 16.05 11.44 3.22
C LEU A 36 15.88 12.50 4.33
N PRO A 37 14.97 13.49 4.24
CA PRO A 37 14.79 14.47 5.33
C PRO A 37 14.41 13.79 6.65
N TRP A 38 13.52 12.79 6.59
CA TRP A 38 13.05 12.05 7.75
C TRP A 38 14.13 11.14 8.34
N ASN A 39 14.96 10.53 7.50
CA ASN A 39 16.11 9.74 7.92
C ASN A 39 17.13 10.62 8.66
N ILE A 40 17.45 11.80 8.11
CA ILE A 40 18.37 12.75 8.75
C ILE A 40 17.81 13.20 10.11
N LEU A 41 16.54 13.62 10.15
CA LEU A 41 15.90 14.02 11.41
C LEU A 41 15.91 12.91 12.45
N SER A 42 15.63 11.67 12.04
CA SER A 42 15.64 10.50 12.93
C SER A 42 17.04 10.19 13.47
N ILE A 43 18.08 10.31 12.63
CA ILE A 43 19.48 10.13 13.05
C ILE A 43 19.89 11.21 14.03
N VAL A 44 19.61 12.48 13.71
CA VAL A 44 19.95 13.62 14.59
C VAL A 44 19.24 13.48 15.93
N TYR A 45 17.95 13.15 15.94
CA TYR A 45 17.20 12.88 17.17
C TYR A 45 17.85 11.76 17.99
N THR A 46 18.17 10.63 17.35
CA THR A 46 18.75 9.45 18.02
C THR A 46 20.08 9.78 18.68
N ILE A 47 20.94 10.56 18.01
CA ILE A 47 22.24 10.97 18.55
C ILE A 47 22.08 11.94 19.72
N LEU A 48 21.19 12.93 19.60
CA LEU A 48 21.03 13.97 20.62
C LEU A 48 20.30 13.49 21.87
N PHE A 49 19.39 12.51 21.74
CA PHE A 49 18.53 12.03 22.82
C PHE A 49 18.77 10.56 23.16
N TRP A 50 19.95 10.01 22.83
CA TRP A 50 20.30 8.60 23.03
C TRP A 50 19.96 8.09 24.44
N ASP A 51 20.31 8.86 25.47
CA ASP A 51 20.10 8.48 26.88
C ASP A 51 18.63 8.52 27.31
N SER A 52 17.77 9.20 26.56
CA SER A 52 16.32 9.29 26.83
C SER A 52 15.50 8.26 26.05
N ILE A 53 16.09 7.64 25.03
CA ILE A 53 15.38 6.71 24.14
C ILE A 53 15.39 5.31 24.74
N SER A 54 14.20 4.76 24.94
CA SER A 54 14.03 3.35 25.26
C SER A 54 14.36 2.48 24.05
N VAL A 55 15.00 1.33 24.31
CA VAL A 55 15.35 0.35 23.28
C VAL A 55 14.12 -0.13 22.51
N SER A 56 12.99 -0.32 23.18
CA SER A 56 11.72 -0.71 22.55
C SER A 56 11.21 0.36 21.57
N PHE A 57 11.29 1.64 21.94
CA PHE A 57 10.92 2.74 21.04
C PHE A 57 11.84 2.80 19.82
N LEU A 58 13.16 2.62 20.02
CA LEU A 58 14.13 2.63 18.94
C LEU A 58 13.84 1.51 17.92
N TYR A 59 13.65 0.27 18.37
CA TYR A 59 13.30 -0.84 17.47
C TYR A 59 12.01 -0.58 16.71
N ALA A 60 10.96 -0.14 17.39
CA ALA A 60 9.68 0.14 16.78
C ALA A 60 9.78 1.28 15.74
N SER A 61 10.55 2.33 16.06
CA SER A 61 10.79 3.48 15.18
C SER A 61 11.61 3.09 13.94
N VAL A 62 12.62 2.23 14.09
CA VAL A 62 13.44 1.73 12.96
C VAL A 62 12.60 0.91 11.99
N LEU A 63 11.70 0.06 12.48
CA LEU A 63 10.80 -0.73 11.62
C LEU A 63 9.82 0.18 10.87
N ALA A 64 9.20 1.15 11.57
CA ALA A 64 8.33 2.13 10.93
C ALA A 64 9.06 2.97 9.88
N LEU A 65 10.28 3.44 10.19
CA LEU A 65 11.11 4.20 9.27
C LEU A 65 11.54 3.36 8.07
N THR A 66 11.86 2.07 8.27
CA THR A 66 12.17 1.14 7.19
C THR A 66 11.00 1.02 6.22
N TRP A 67 9.77 0.90 6.74
CA TRP A 67 8.59 0.89 5.89
C TRP A 67 8.43 2.18 5.08
N VAL A 68 8.59 3.34 5.72
CA VAL A 68 8.50 4.64 5.02
C VAL A 68 9.55 4.76 3.91
N ASN A 69 10.74 4.22 4.11
CA ASN A 69 11.80 4.18 3.11
C ASN A 69 11.43 3.32 1.88
N ILE A 70 10.74 2.19 2.08
CA ILE A 70 10.37 1.29 0.98
C ILE A 70 9.02 1.64 0.36
N ALA A 71 8.11 2.32 1.08
CA ALA A 71 6.73 2.55 0.64
C ALA A 71 6.60 3.22 -0.74
N PRO A 72 7.38 4.28 -1.09
CA PRO A 72 7.32 4.86 -2.43
C PRO A 72 7.77 3.88 -3.52
N TYR A 73 8.75 3.03 -3.22
CA TYR A 73 9.17 1.96 -4.13
C TYR A 73 8.08 0.91 -4.30
N LEU A 74 7.33 0.56 -3.25
CA LEU A 74 6.21 -0.39 -3.35
C LEU A 74 5.07 0.16 -4.20
N ILE A 75 4.79 1.48 -4.09
CA ILE A 75 3.82 2.16 -4.96
C ILE A 75 4.28 2.08 -6.42
N TRP A 76 5.54 2.45 -6.70
CA TRP A 76 6.14 2.34 -8.04
C TRP A 76 6.13 0.89 -8.55
N PHE A 77 6.44 -0.09 -7.72
CA PHE A 77 6.48 -1.49 -8.12
C PHE A 77 5.08 -2.01 -8.46
N TYR A 78 4.05 -1.59 -7.72
CA TYR A 78 2.68 -1.92 -8.06
C TYR A 78 2.28 -1.32 -9.42
N ASP A 79 2.55 -0.02 -9.60
CA ASP A 79 2.20 0.76 -10.79
C ASP A 79 2.92 0.28 -12.05
N GLU A 80 4.24 0.07 -11.99
CA GLU A 80 5.06 -0.18 -13.18
C GLU A 80 5.29 -1.67 -13.47
N ARG A 81 5.00 -2.56 -12.50
CA ARG A 81 5.29 -4.01 -12.65
C ARG A 81 4.07 -4.86 -12.45
N VAL A 82 3.30 -4.64 -11.39
CA VAL A 82 2.19 -5.53 -11.03
C VAL A 82 0.99 -5.29 -11.94
N LEU A 83 0.54 -4.04 -12.10
CA LEU A 83 -0.60 -3.68 -12.93
C LEU A 83 -0.34 -3.95 -14.44
N PRO A 84 0.73 -3.42 -15.07
CA PRO A 84 1.03 -3.70 -16.47
C PRO A 84 1.30 -5.19 -16.71
N GLY A 85 1.94 -5.86 -15.75
CA GLY A 85 2.15 -7.30 -15.79
C GLY A 85 0.82 -8.06 -15.87
N PHE A 86 -0.19 -7.64 -15.12
CA PHE A 86 -1.53 -8.22 -15.18
C PHE A 86 -2.18 -8.01 -16.55
N PHE A 87 -2.16 -6.79 -17.09
CA PHE A 87 -2.77 -6.51 -18.40
C PHE A 87 -2.09 -7.25 -19.56
N ASN A 88 -0.76 -7.37 -19.52
CA ASN A 88 0.00 -8.11 -20.52
C ASN A 88 -0.43 -9.58 -20.65
N HIS A 89 -0.76 -10.22 -19.53
CA HIS A 89 -1.20 -11.62 -19.51
C HIS A 89 -2.74 -11.75 -19.53
N LEU A 90 -3.48 -10.64 -19.43
CA LEU A 90 -4.94 -10.65 -19.54
C LEU A 90 -5.39 -11.09 -20.94
N GLY A 91 -4.52 -10.94 -21.95
CA GLY A 91 -4.76 -11.45 -23.30
C GLY A 91 -4.90 -12.96 -23.43
N GLU A 92 -4.44 -13.71 -22.43
CA GLU A 92 -4.65 -15.16 -22.34
C GLU A 92 -6.10 -15.51 -21.95
N LEU A 93 -6.83 -14.58 -21.30
CA LEU A 93 -8.17 -14.80 -20.77
C LEU A 93 -9.26 -14.05 -21.55
N ILE A 94 -8.94 -12.85 -22.04
CA ILE A 94 -9.83 -11.98 -22.82
C ILE A 94 -9.14 -11.69 -24.16
N PRO A 95 -9.53 -12.38 -25.26
CA PRO A 95 -8.89 -12.20 -26.56
C PRO A 95 -9.12 -10.79 -27.16
N ASP A 96 -10.27 -10.19 -26.87
CA ASP A 96 -10.68 -8.88 -27.37
C ASP A 96 -9.77 -7.76 -26.82
N GLU A 97 -8.98 -7.18 -27.72
CA GLU A 97 -7.99 -6.14 -27.42
C GLU A 97 -8.65 -4.82 -26.99
N ASP A 98 -9.78 -4.44 -27.60
CA ASP A 98 -10.49 -3.19 -27.28
C ASP A 98 -11.03 -3.24 -25.85
N ILE A 99 -11.52 -4.41 -25.43
CA ILE A 99 -11.95 -4.66 -24.05
C ILE A 99 -10.76 -4.56 -23.10
N ARG A 100 -9.63 -5.22 -23.39
CA ARG A 100 -8.43 -5.18 -22.53
C ARG A 100 -7.89 -3.76 -22.37
N ASP A 101 -7.76 -3.02 -23.45
CA ASP A 101 -7.27 -1.64 -23.46
C ASP A 101 -8.23 -0.69 -22.73
N GLY A 102 -9.54 -0.94 -22.83
CA GLY A 102 -10.57 -0.25 -22.05
C GLY A 102 -10.41 -0.46 -20.54
N ILE A 103 -10.22 -1.72 -20.12
CA ILE A 103 -9.99 -2.08 -18.71
C ILE A 103 -8.66 -1.49 -18.21
N ALA A 104 -7.59 -1.63 -18.98
CA ALA A 104 -6.26 -1.10 -18.63
C ALA A 104 -6.30 0.41 -18.41
N ARG A 105 -6.89 1.17 -19.35
CA ARG A 105 -7.06 2.62 -19.21
C ARG A 105 -7.88 2.99 -17.98
N LYS A 106 -9.00 2.31 -17.74
CA LYS A 106 -9.89 2.58 -16.60
C LYS A 106 -9.17 2.40 -15.27
N TYR A 107 -8.43 1.30 -15.11
CA TYR A 107 -7.81 0.96 -13.83
C TYR A 107 -6.46 1.65 -13.59
N ASN A 108 -5.66 1.90 -14.63
CA ASN A 108 -4.49 2.78 -14.53
C ASN A 108 -4.93 4.19 -14.12
N HIS A 109 -5.95 4.75 -14.78
CA HIS A 109 -6.47 6.06 -14.41
C HIS A 109 -7.01 6.07 -12.96
N PHE A 110 -7.76 5.04 -12.57
CA PHE A 110 -8.32 4.92 -11.22
C PHE A 110 -7.23 4.89 -10.15
N PHE A 111 -6.10 4.21 -10.41
CA PHE A 111 -4.95 4.13 -9.51
C PHE A 111 -4.10 5.41 -9.52
N ALA A 112 -3.84 5.98 -10.70
CA ALA A 112 -3.03 7.19 -10.87
C ALA A 112 -3.70 8.45 -10.28
N GLN A 113 -5.04 8.47 -10.18
CA GLN A 113 -5.79 9.58 -9.63
C GLN A 113 -5.49 9.80 -8.13
N HIS A 114 -4.98 10.99 -7.81
CA HIS A 114 -4.75 11.40 -6.42
C HIS A 114 -6.09 11.57 -5.68
N ARG A 115 -6.40 10.67 -4.75
CA ARG A 115 -7.65 10.69 -3.97
C ARG A 115 -7.47 11.47 -2.68
N ILE A 116 -7.81 12.76 -2.74
CA ILE A 116 -7.75 13.66 -1.58
C ILE A 116 -8.54 13.11 -0.39
N SER A 117 -9.65 12.41 -0.61
CA SER A 117 -10.42 11.78 0.48
C SER A 117 -9.63 10.73 1.24
N VAL A 118 -8.90 9.86 0.53
CA VAL A 118 -8.03 8.83 1.13
C VAL A 118 -6.86 9.48 1.86
N ALA A 119 -6.20 10.44 1.21
CA ALA A 119 -5.10 11.21 1.81
C ALA A 119 -5.52 11.95 3.08
N THR A 120 -6.70 12.58 3.06
CA THR A 120 -7.25 13.32 4.20
C THR A 120 -7.60 12.37 5.34
N PHE A 121 -8.28 11.26 5.06
CA PHE A 121 -8.62 10.26 6.07
C PHE A 121 -7.37 9.74 6.79
N TRP A 122 -6.35 9.32 6.04
CA TRP A 122 -5.12 8.79 6.63
C TRP A 122 -4.27 9.87 7.30
N THR A 123 -4.26 11.10 6.81
CA THR A 123 -3.61 12.23 7.49
C THR A 123 -4.24 12.52 8.84
N ILE A 124 -5.57 12.56 8.92
CA ILE A 124 -6.28 12.74 10.18
C ILE A 124 -5.95 11.57 11.12
N ALA A 125 -5.96 10.34 10.61
CA ALA A 125 -5.63 9.15 11.40
C ALA A 125 -4.22 9.20 11.99
N THR A 126 -3.20 9.46 11.17
CA THR A 126 -1.80 9.48 11.62
C THR A 126 -1.54 10.64 12.58
N VAL A 127 -2.08 11.83 12.30
CA VAL A 127 -1.96 12.99 13.20
C VAL A 127 -2.67 12.73 14.53
N ALA A 128 -3.86 12.14 14.52
CA ALA A 128 -4.59 11.77 15.73
C ALA A 128 -3.79 10.75 16.56
N ILE A 129 -3.16 9.76 15.92
CA ILE A 129 -2.29 8.80 16.60
C ILE A 129 -1.13 9.53 17.28
N ILE A 130 -0.43 10.44 16.61
CA ILE A 130 0.66 11.20 17.23
C ILE A 130 0.15 12.05 18.40
N TYR A 131 -1.00 12.70 18.23
CA TYR A 131 -1.63 13.53 19.27
C TYR A 131 -1.92 12.74 20.55
N VAL A 132 -2.57 11.58 20.43
CA VAL A 132 -2.84 10.75 21.62
C VAL A 132 -1.57 10.09 22.18
N SER A 133 -0.48 10.05 21.41
CA SER A 133 0.80 9.45 21.78
C SER A 133 1.84 10.48 22.24
N GLU A 134 1.48 11.76 22.37
CA GLU A 134 2.39 12.79 22.86
C GLU A 134 3.04 12.44 24.20
N PRO A 135 2.34 11.90 25.23
CA PRO A 135 2.98 11.54 26.49
C PRO A 135 4.08 10.48 26.30
N ALA A 136 3.84 9.52 25.39
CA ALA A 136 4.82 8.49 25.04
C ALA A 136 6.05 9.12 24.37
N LEU A 137 5.84 9.99 23.38
CA LEU A 137 6.93 10.68 22.68
C LEU A 137 7.74 11.60 23.60
N GLN A 138 7.06 12.33 24.48
CA GLN A 138 7.67 13.19 25.49
C GLN A 138 8.55 12.40 26.46
N SER A 139 8.12 11.19 26.86
CA SER A 139 8.93 10.29 27.70
C SER A 139 10.23 9.84 27.04
N GLN A 140 10.33 9.93 25.71
CA GLN A 140 11.54 9.63 24.94
C GLN A 140 12.43 10.88 24.73
N GLY A 141 12.22 11.95 25.49
CA GLY A 141 13.03 13.16 25.42
C GLY A 141 12.52 14.23 24.46
N MET A 142 11.33 14.07 23.86
CA MET A 142 10.70 15.10 23.00
C MET A 142 10.05 16.24 23.83
N VAL A 143 10.75 16.75 24.83
CA VAL A 143 10.33 17.83 25.74
C VAL A 143 11.38 18.94 25.79
N GLY A 144 10.97 20.16 26.17
CA GLY A 144 11.88 21.30 26.24
C GLY A 144 12.54 21.59 24.89
N VAL A 145 13.87 21.47 24.82
CA VAL A 145 14.64 21.62 23.56
C VAL A 145 14.28 20.53 22.55
N GLY A 146 13.88 19.34 23.01
CA GLY A 146 13.42 18.23 22.16
C GLY A 146 12.03 18.41 21.55
N SER A 147 11.29 19.47 21.92
CA SER A 147 9.96 19.76 21.38
C SER A 147 9.95 19.98 19.86
N VAL A 148 11.08 20.43 19.27
CA VAL A 148 11.23 20.51 17.82
C VAL A 148 11.01 19.15 17.16
N PHE A 149 11.47 18.06 17.78
CA PHE A 149 11.29 16.72 17.25
C PHE A 149 9.84 16.28 17.29
N LEU A 150 9.09 16.65 18.34
CA LEU A 150 7.65 16.41 18.41
C LEU A 150 6.90 17.09 17.25
N TRP A 151 7.19 18.36 16.97
CA TRP A 151 6.60 19.08 15.84
C TRP A 151 7.00 18.45 14.49
N THR A 152 8.23 17.99 14.34
CA THR A 152 8.63 17.26 13.13
C THR A 152 7.95 15.88 13.04
N THR A 153 7.62 15.23 14.15
CA THR A 153 6.82 13.99 14.15
C THR A 153 5.40 14.24 13.65
N TYR A 154 4.79 15.39 13.97
CA TYR A 154 3.52 15.79 13.35
C TYR A 154 3.64 16.01 11.84
N ALA A 155 4.67 16.74 11.41
CA ALA A 155 4.93 16.93 9.98
C ALA A 155 5.17 15.60 9.26
N TYR A 156 5.86 14.67 9.92
CA TYR A 156 6.09 13.31 9.44
C TYR A 156 4.78 12.52 9.34
N ALA A 157 3.89 12.63 10.33
CA ALA A 157 2.58 11.99 10.29
C ALA A 157 1.71 12.51 9.13
N VAL A 158 1.75 13.83 8.88
CA VAL A 158 1.09 14.42 7.70
C VAL A 158 1.69 13.88 6.41
N TYR A 159 3.02 13.78 6.32
CA TYR A 159 3.69 13.18 5.17
C TYR A 159 3.26 11.74 4.92
N VAL A 160 3.27 10.88 5.95
CA VAL A 160 2.83 9.48 5.84
C VAL A 160 1.37 9.42 5.39
N GLY A 161 0.50 10.21 6.00
CA GLY A 161 -0.93 10.21 5.71
C GLY A 161 -1.30 10.80 4.34
N ALA A 162 -0.60 11.85 3.90
CA ALA A 162 -0.94 12.55 2.65
C ALA A 162 -0.29 11.89 1.42
N ILE A 163 0.93 11.38 1.57
CA ILE A 163 1.73 10.86 0.46
C ILE A 163 1.65 9.34 0.41
N LEU A 164 1.99 8.65 1.50
CA LEU A 164 2.13 7.18 1.49
C LEU A 164 0.80 6.43 1.57
N SER A 165 -0.28 7.09 1.97
CA SER A 165 -1.64 6.50 1.97
C SER A 165 -2.14 6.06 0.60
N HIS A 166 -1.52 6.50 -0.49
CA HIS A 166 -1.83 6.04 -1.85
C HIS A 166 -1.63 4.54 -2.02
N GLY A 167 -0.77 3.91 -1.21
CA GLY A 167 -0.64 2.46 -1.16
C GLY A 167 -1.96 1.73 -0.84
N PHE A 168 -2.93 2.39 -0.18
CA PHE A 168 -4.26 1.80 0.06
C PHE A 168 -5.13 1.71 -1.19
N VAL A 169 -4.86 2.52 -2.21
CA VAL A 169 -5.62 2.48 -3.47
C VAL A 169 -5.30 1.20 -4.25
N GLY A 170 -4.07 0.68 -4.16
CA GLY A 170 -3.63 -0.53 -4.87
C GLY A 170 -4.53 -1.75 -4.62
N PRO A 171 -4.74 -2.20 -3.37
CA PRO A 171 -5.66 -3.30 -3.07
C PRO A 171 -7.08 -3.07 -3.59
N VAL A 172 -7.60 -1.84 -3.48
CA VAL A 172 -8.94 -1.50 -4.00
C VAL A 172 -8.97 -1.63 -5.51
N THR A 173 -7.96 -1.11 -6.22
CA THR A 173 -7.82 -1.25 -7.68
C THR A 173 -7.78 -2.73 -8.06
N THR A 174 -6.95 -3.55 -7.42
CA THR A 174 -6.85 -4.99 -7.73
C THR A 174 -8.18 -5.71 -7.52
N ILE A 175 -8.89 -5.45 -6.42
CA ILE A 175 -10.19 -6.08 -6.14
C ILE A 175 -11.22 -5.71 -7.21
N LEU A 176 -11.33 -4.42 -7.54
CA LEU A 176 -12.27 -3.95 -8.54
C LEU A 176 -11.92 -4.52 -9.93
N LEU A 177 -10.64 -4.50 -10.29
CA LEU A 177 -10.12 -5.03 -11.54
C LEU A 177 -10.43 -6.51 -11.72
N VAL A 178 -10.09 -7.35 -10.73
CA VAL A 178 -10.37 -8.79 -10.78
C VAL A 178 -11.88 -9.03 -10.87
N ARG A 179 -12.68 -8.28 -10.12
CA ARG A 179 -14.15 -8.38 -10.18
C ARG A 179 -14.71 -7.97 -11.54
N GLU A 180 -14.16 -6.95 -12.18
CA GLU A 180 -14.58 -6.55 -13.52
C GLU A 180 -14.21 -7.58 -14.57
N VAL A 181 -12.99 -8.13 -14.51
CA VAL A 181 -12.55 -9.21 -15.40
C VAL A 181 -13.48 -10.42 -15.30
N THR A 182 -13.99 -10.75 -14.10
CA THR A 182 -14.94 -11.88 -13.93
C THR A 182 -16.30 -11.67 -14.59
N ASN A 183 -16.64 -10.47 -15.05
CA ASN A 183 -17.90 -10.20 -15.76
C ASN A 183 -17.82 -10.48 -17.27
N TYR A 184 -16.62 -10.77 -17.80
CA TYR A 184 -16.44 -11.12 -19.21
C TYR A 184 -16.43 -12.64 -19.39
N GLU A 185 -16.73 -13.10 -20.61
CA GLU A 185 -16.54 -14.50 -20.98
C GLU A 185 -15.04 -14.80 -21.02
N LEU A 186 -14.58 -15.58 -20.03
CA LEU A 186 -13.17 -15.95 -19.91
C LEU A 186 -12.89 -17.20 -20.74
N GLU A 187 -11.90 -17.12 -21.62
CA GLU A 187 -11.39 -18.30 -22.33
C GLU A 187 -10.40 -19.04 -21.43
N ILE A 188 -10.87 -20.13 -20.82
CA ILE A 188 -10.04 -21.00 -19.98
C ILE A 188 -9.53 -22.16 -20.84
N ASP A 189 -8.24 -22.16 -21.17
CA ASP A 189 -7.59 -23.24 -21.91
C ASP A 189 -7.11 -24.37 -20.96
N PRO A 190 -7.69 -25.58 -21.00
CA PRO A 190 -7.26 -26.69 -20.15
C PRO A 190 -5.82 -27.16 -20.42
N LEU A 191 -5.26 -26.83 -21.59
CA LEU A 191 -3.90 -27.16 -22.00
C LEU A 191 -2.93 -25.99 -21.81
N HIS A 192 -3.37 -24.93 -21.13
CA HIS A 192 -2.54 -23.77 -20.88
C HIS A 192 -1.26 -24.16 -20.11
N PRO A 193 -0.07 -23.59 -20.43
CA PRO A 193 1.20 -23.97 -19.81
C PRO A 193 1.25 -23.79 -18.28
N ASP A 194 0.36 -22.97 -17.72
CA ASP A 194 0.26 -22.74 -16.28
C ASP A 194 -0.53 -23.83 -15.52
N ASN A 195 -1.13 -24.80 -16.23
CA ASN A 195 -2.05 -25.83 -15.70
C ASN A 195 -3.27 -25.27 -14.94
N LEU A 196 -3.55 -23.97 -15.08
CA LEU A 196 -4.66 -23.26 -14.42
C LEU A 196 -5.56 -22.54 -15.43
N GLY A 197 -5.34 -22.76 -16.73
CA GLY A 197 -6.13 -22.18 -17.81
C GLY A 197 -6.04 -20.65 -17.86
N GLY A 198 -4.84 -20.11 -17.65
CA GLY A 198 -4.57 -18.66 -17.69
C GLY A 198 -4.87 -17.93 -16.37
N LEU A 199 -5.44 -18.62 -15.38
CA LEU A 199 -5.81 -18.02 -14.08
C LEU A 199 -4.60 -17.74 -13.18
N SER A 200 -3.41 -18.24 -13.50
CA SER A 200 -2.17 -17.95 -12.76
C SER A 200 -1.91 -16.44 -12.65
N ASN A 201 -2.28 -15.67 -13.67
CA ASN A 201 -2.14 -14.21 -13.69
C ASN A 201 -3.01 -13.52 -12.60
N VAL A 202 -4.26 -13.97 -12.43
CA VAL A 202 -5.16 -13.48 -11.37
C VAL A 202 -4.59 -13.80 -9.99
N GLY A 203 -4.02 -15.00 -9.83
CA GLY A 203 -3.30 -15.38 -8.61
C GLY A 203 -2.07 -14.50 -8.35
N TYR A 204 -1.25 -14.26 -9.38
CA TYR A 204 -0.05 -13.45 -9.31
C TYR A 204 -0.34 -12.02 -8.84
N VAL A 205 -1.28 -11.33 -9.48
CA VAL A 205 -1.64 -9.94 -9.11
C VAL A 205 -2.19 -9.87 -7.69
N SER A 206 -3.02 -10.84 -7.28
CA SER A 206 -3.65 -10.88 -5.95
C SER A 206 -2.62 -11.11 -4.83
N ILE A 207 -1.71 -12.08 -5.02
CA ILE A 207 -0.64 -12.39 -4.06
C ILE A 207 0.32 -11.20 -3.96
N ARG A 208 0.77 -10.66 -5.10
CA ARG A 208 1.70 -9.51 -5.12
C ARG A 208 1.09 -8.30 -4.43
N THR A 209 -0.15 -7.94 -4.76
CA THR A 209 -0.84 -6.80 -4.12
C THR A 209 -0.93 -6.98 -2.60
N THR A 210 -1.29 -8.19 -2.15
CA THR A 210 -1.39 -8.50 -0.72
C THR A 210 -0.04 -8.38 -0.02
N LEU A 211 1.04 -8.92 -0.61
CA LEU A 211 2.38 -8.82 -0.05
C LEU A 211 2.85 -7.36 0.05
N LEU A 212 2.67 -6.57 -1.01
CA LEU A 212 3.04 -5.15 -1.02
C LEU A 212 2.29 -4.38 0.06
N PHE A 213 0.98 -4.59 0.19
CA PHE A 213 0.16 -3.92 1.18
C PHE A 213 0.50 -4.36 2.61
N SER A 214 0.66 -5.66 2.84
CA SER A 214 0.96 -6.24 4.15
C SER A 214 2.29 -5.78 4.74
N SER A 215 3.22 -5.28 3.91
CA SER A 215 4.48 -4.68 4.37
C SER A 215 4.28 -3.53 5.36
N ALA A 216 3.13 -2.83 5.32
CA ALA A 216 2.77 -1.78 6.26
C ALA A 216 2.64 -2.27 7.72
N SER A 217 2.57 -3.60 7.92
CA SER A 217 2.64 -4.22 9.24
C SER A 217 3.92 -3.88 10.02
N LEU A 218 4.99 -3.44 9.34
CA LEU A 218 6.21 -2.93 9.97
C LEU A 218 5.98 -1.69 10.85
N ILE A 219 4.85 -0.99 10.70
CA ILE A 219 4.46 0.14 11.55
C ILE A 219 3.79 -0.34 12.86
N LEU A 220 3.22 -1.55 12.90
CA LEU A 220 2.45 -2.05 14.04
C LEU A 220 3.23 -2.05 15.37
N PRO A 221 4.52 -2.42 15.43
CA PRO A 221 5.29 -2.34 16.67
C PRO A 221 5.30 -0.93 17.29
N LEU A 222 5.33 0.11 16.47
CA LEU A 222 5.30 1.50 16.95
C LEU A 222 3.91 1.89 17.47
N LEU A 223 2.85 1.45 16.78
CA LEU A 223 1.48 1.63 17.26
C LEU A 223 1.25 0.93 18.61
N PHE A 224 1.73 -0.31 18.77
CA PHE A 224 1.62 -1.03 20.02
C PHE A 224 2.47 -0.44 21.14
N TYR A 225 3.63 0.13 20.80
CA TYR A 225 4.43 0.89 21.75
C TYR A 225 3.65 2.11 22.28
N PHE A 226 3.02 2.88 21.40
CA PHE A 226 2.20 4.03 21.80
C PHE A 226 0.98 3.62 22.64
N SER A 227 0.36 2.49 22.30
CA SER A 227 -0.78 1.94 23.05
C SER A 227 -0.37 1.52 24.47
N SER A 228 0.80 0.93 24.66
CA SER A 228 1.26 0.43 25.96
C SER A 228 1.82 1.51 26.89
N SER A 229 2.23 2.66 26.34
CA SER A 229 2.85 3.76 27.08
C SER A 229 1.86 4.81 27.61
N GLY A 230 0.56 4.52 27.55
CA GLY A 230 -0.49 5.33 28.21
C GLY A 230 -1.27 6.27 27.28
N GLY A 231 -1.11 6.16 25.96
CA GLY A 231 -1.99 6.83 25.00
C GLY A 231 -3.42 6.26 25.01
N VAL A 232 -4.38 7.00 24.44
CA VAL A 232 -5.76 6.54 24.26
C VAL A 232 -5.74 5.34 23.29
N SER A 233 -5.69 4.14 23.87
CA SER A 233 -5.47 2.87 23.17
C SER A 233 -6.55 2.60 22.13
N GLU A 234 -7.77 3.08 22.37
CA GLU A 234 -8.93 2.94 21.50
C GLU A 234 -8.68 3.49 20.09
N VAL A 235 -8.10 4.69 19.96
CA VAL A 235 -7.83 5.32 18.66
C VAL A 235 -6.85 4.48 17.85
N ILE A 236 -5.79 4.01 18.50
CA ILE A 236 -4.76 3.17 17.89
C ILE A 236 -5.36 1.83 17.45
N PHE A 237 -6.16 1.19 18.30
CA PHE A 237 -6.81 -0.08 17.98
C PHE A 237 -7.86 0.04 16.89
N VAL A 238 -8.60 1.15 16.80
CA VAL A 238 -9.53 1.39 15.69
C VAL A 238 -8.79 1.44 14.36
N PHE A 239 -7.70 2.21 14.25
CA PHE A 239 -6.96 2.30 12.99
C PHE A 239 -6.19 1.02 12.65
N ALA A 240 -5.56 0.38 13.64
CA ALA A 240 -4.96 -0.94 13.45
C ALA A 240 -6.02 -1.97 13.02
N GLY A 241 -7.21 -1.92 13.62
CA GLY A 241 -8.36 -2.74 13.27
C GLY A 241 -8.83 -2.50 11.83
N VAL A 242 -8.96 -1.24 11.40
CA VAL A 242 -9.32 -0.89 10.01
C VAL A 242 -8.28 -1.46 9.04
N TYR A 243 -6.99 -1.34 9.34
CA TYR A 243 -5.91 -1.91 8.53
C TYR A 243 -5.95 -3.44 8.47
N ILE A 244 -6.12 -4.10 9.62
CA ILE A 244 -6.22 -5.57 9.69
C ILE A 244 -7.48 -6.04 8.95
N LEU A 245 -8.62 -5.39 9.14
CA LEU A 245 -9.86 -5.71 8.45
C LEU A 245 -9.73 -5.53 6.95
N THR A 246 -9.12 -4.44 6.48
CA THR A 246 -8.87 -4.28 5.04
C THR A 246 -7.94 -5.37 4.51
N THR A 247 -6.88 -5.72 5.24
CA THR A 247 -5.99 -6.83 4.87
C THR A 247 -6.75 -8.15 4.80
N LEU A 248 -7.57 -8.45 5.81
CA LEU A 248 -8.38 -9.68 5.89
C LEU A 248 -9.43 -9.74 4.79
N ILE A 249 -10.11 -8.62 4.49
CA ILE A 249 -11.06 -8.54 3.38
C ILE A 249 -10.34 -8.81 2.06
N CYS A 250 -9.14 -8.24 1.87
CA CYS A 250 -8.32 -8.51 0.69
C CYS A 250 -7.82 -9.96 0.64
N SER A 251 -7.65 -10.64 1.79
CA SER A 251 -7.08 -11.99 1.87
C SER A 251 -8.09 -13.12 2.06
N SER A 252 -9.37 -12.84 2.31
CA SER A 252 -10.34 -13.87 2.71
C SER A 252 -10.98 -14.63 1.54
N GLU A 253 -11.07 -15.96 1.69
CA GLU A 253 -11.83 -16.86 0.82
C GLU A 253 -13.34 -16.61 0.84
N TYR A 254 -13.89 -15.81 1.77
CA TYR A 254 -15.32 -15.50 1.82
C TYR A 254 -15.78 -14.64 0.63
N PHE A 255 -14.90 -13.80 0.10
CA PHE A 255 -15.14 -13.12 -1.17
C PHE A 255 -15.13 -14.12 -2.34
N VAL A 256 -14.17 -15.05 -2.36
CA VAL A 256 -14.02 -16.08 -3.41
C VAL A 256 -15.17 -17.10 -3.38
N SER A 257 -15.66 -17.48 -2.19
CA SER A 257 -16.75 -18.45 -2.00
C SER A 257 -18.14 -17.81 -2.12
N GLY A 258 -18.31 -16.54 -1.76
CA GLY A 258 -19.52 -15.77 -2.09
C GLY A 258 -19.73 -15.65 -3.60
N VAL A 259 -18.64 -15.50 -4.36
CA VAL A 259 -18.64 -15.54 -5.83
C VAL A 259 -18.94 -16.95 -6.36
N ARG A 260 -18.36 -18.01 -5.77
CA ARG A 260 -18.65 -19.41 -6.15
C ARG A 260 -20.13 -19.78 -5.96
N ASN A 261 -20.74 -19.40 -4.84
CA ASN A 261 -22.15 -19.72 -4.55
C ASN A 261 -23.11 -18.93 -5.44
N TRP A 262 -22.80 -17.67 -5.76
CA TRP A 262 -23.57 -16.88 -6.72
C TRP A 262 -23.51 -17.44 -8.15
N LEU A 263 -22.36 -17.97 -8.57
CA LEU A 263 -22.18 -18.64 -9.87
C LEU A 263 -22.95 -19.98 -9.97
N GLN A 264 -23.03 -20.73 -8.88
CA GLN A 264 -23.81 -21.98 -8.84
C GLN A 264 -25.32 -21.72 -8.86
N ASP A 265 -25.79 -20.66 -8.19
CA ASP A 265 -27.20 -20.24 -8.23
C ASP A 265 -27.61 -19.66 -9.59
N GLY A 266 -26.69 -18.99 -10.30
CA GLY A 266 -26.91 -18.51 -11.66
C GLY A 266 -27.11 -19.64 -12.67
N GLN A 267 -26.26 -20.67 -12.62
CA GLN A 267 -26.36 -21.82 -13.55
C GLN A 267 -27.56 -22.74 -13.28
N GLN A 268 -28.09 -22.78 -12.05
CA GLN A 268 -29.32 -23.53 -11.75
C GLN A 268 -30.59 -22.80 -12.22
N ARG A 269 -30.57 -21.47 -12.31
CA ARG A 269 -31.70 -20.66 -12.81
C ARG A 269 -31.85 -20.70 -14.33
N GLU A 270 -30.78 -21.04 -15.07
CA GLU A 270 -30.80 -21.16 -16.52
C GLU A 270 -31.15 -22.57 -17.02
N ARG A 271 -31.26 -23.56 -16.12
CA ARG A 271 -31.55 -24.97 -16.45
C ARG A 271 -32.93 -25.46 -15.98
N GLY A 272 -33.78 -24.59 -15.45
CA GLY A 272 -35.17 -24.88 -15.06
C GLY A 272 -36.13 -23.90 -15.70
#